data_AF-A0A2W5WDR3-F1
#
_entry.id   AF-A0A2W5WDR3-F1
#
_cell.length_a   1.000
_cell.length_b   1.000
_cell.length_c   1.000
_cell.angle_alpha   90.00
_cell.angle_beta   90.00
_cell.angle_gamma   90.00
#
_symmetry.space_group_name_H-M   'P 1'
#
loop_
_entity.id
_entity.type
_entity.pdbx_description
1 polymer ?
#
loop_
_entity_poly.entity_id
_entity_poly.type
_entity_poly.pdbx_seq_one_letter_code
_entity_poly.pdbx_strand_id
1 'polypeptide(L)' 'MGRWSSSDPADVAWRREQMSASNDIEGVRRDPQADQLMARLDAEGKTPAQKRDALRGYFAQKA' A
#
# COMPACT_ATOMS: atom_id res chain seq x y z
N MET A 1 -0.11 -20.98 -9.59
CA MET A 1 0.01 -19.73 -8.78
C MET A 1 -1.18 -19.69 -7.84
N GLY A 2 -0.97 -19.48 -6.54
CA GLY A 2 -2.07 -19.27 -5.58
C GLY A 2 -2.49 -17.80 -5.53
N ARG A 3 -3.65 -17.50 -4.92
CA ARG A 3 -4.18 -16.12 -4.80
C ARG A 3 -3.19 -15.12 -4.20
N TRP A 4 -2.27 -15.60 -3.36
CA TRP A 4 -1.24 -14.80 -2.71
C TRP A 4 -0.20 -14.17 -3.65
N SER A 5 0.10 -14.81 -4.79
CA SER A 5 1.09 -14.34 -5.77
C SER A 5 0.52 -14.04 -7.15
N SER A 6 -0.79 -14.20 -7.32
CA SER A 6 -1.52 -13.88 -8.55
C SER A 6 -1.40 -12.39 -8.92
N SER A 7 -1.39 -12.08 -10.21
CA SER A 7 -1.51 -10.71 -10.73
C SER A 7 -2.94 -10.36 -11.15
N ASP A 8 -3.90 -11.26 -10.95
CA ASP A 8 -5.32 -10.99 -11.20
C ASP A 8 -5.78 -9.81 -10.33
N PRO A 9 -6.42 -8.78 -10.92
CA PRO A 9 -6.96 -7.64 -10.17
C PRO A 9 -7.85 -8.03 -8.99
N ALA A 10 -8.66 -9.10 -9.11
CA ALA A 10 -9.51 -9.58 -8.03
C ALA A 10 -8.69 -10.14 -6.85
N ASP A 11 -7.62 -10.89 -7.14
CA ASP A 11 -6.72 -11.40 -6.10
C ASP A 11 -5.84 -10.29 -5.48
N VAL A 12 -5.51 -9.24 -6.23
CA VAL A 12 -4.86 -8.03 -5.70
C VAL A 12 -5.81 -7.29 -4.74
N ALA A 13 -7.07 -7.07 -5.14
CA ALA A 13 -8.07 -6.42 -4.31
C ALA A 13 -8.32 -7.20 -3.01
N TRP A 14 -8.52 -8.52 -3.12
CA TRP A 14 -8.70 -9.39 -1.97
C TRP A 14 -7.51 -9.32 -0.99
N ARG A 15 -6.25 -9.34 -1.48
CA ARG A 15 -5.07 -9.19 -0.60
C ARG A 15 -5.01 -7.83 0.12
N ARG A 16 -5.47 -6.75 -0.52
CA ARG A 16 -5.55 -5.42 0.12
C ARG A 16 -6.55 -5.42 1.27
N GLU A 17 -7.70 -6.07 1.09
CA GLU A 17 -8.72 -6.22 2.14
C GLU A 17 -8.19 -7.07 3.30
N GLN A 18 -7.55 -8.21 3.01
CA GLN A 18 -6.93 -9.06 4.04
C GLN A 18 -5.89 -8.28 4.86
N MET A 19 -5.02 -7.51 4.19
CA MET A 19 -4.01 -6.70 4.89
C MET A 19 -4.65 -5.59 5.75
N SER A 20 -5.74 -4.98 5.29
CA SER A 20 -6.48 -3.99 6.08
C SER A 20 -7.04 -4.62 7.35
N ALA A 21 -7.72 -5.76 7.22
CA ALA A 21 -8.29 -6.47 8.36
C ALA A 21 -7.19 -6.92 9.34
N SER A 22 -6.05 -7.41 8.85
CA SER A 22 -4.90 -7.75 9.70
C SER A 22 -4.37 -6.52 10.45
N ASN A 23 -4.22 -5.37 9.79
CA ASN A 23 -3.78 -4.14 10.46
C ASN A 23 -4.74 -3.71 11.57
N ASP A 24 -6.06 -3.83 11.34
CA ASP A 24 -7.08 -3.50 12.32
C ASP A 24 -7.01 -4.43 13.55
N ILE A 25 -6.80 -5.73 13.34
CA ILE A 25 -6.61 -6.72 14.41
C ILE A 25 -5.36 -6.41 15.24
N GLU A 26 -4.25 -6.08 14.58
CA GLU A 26 -2.96 -5.79 15.22
C GLU A 26 -2.89 -4.36 15.79
N GLY A 27 -3.96 -3.56 15.67
CA GLY A 27 -3.98 -2.16 16.12
C GLY A 27 -3.02 -1.24 15.37
N VAL A 28 -2.58 -1.62 14.18
CA VAL A 28 -1.69 -0.84 13.33
C VAL A 28 -2.47 0.33 12.74
N ARG A 29 -2.19 1.53 13.24
CA ARG A 29 -2.86 2.75 12.77
C ARG A 29 -2.41 3.12 11.36
N ARG A 30 -3.37 3.52 10.53
CA ARG A 30 -3.09 4.20 9.26
C ARG A 30 -2.47 5.56 9.48
N ASP A 31 -1.58 5.93 8.57
CA ASP A 31 -0.96 7.24 8.52
C ASP A 31 -1.64 8.09 7.43
N PRO A 32 -2.44 9.10 7.80
CA PRO A 32 -3.20 9.90 6.83
C PRO A 32 -2.32 10.61 5.79
N GLN A 33 -1.07 10.94 6.14
CA GLN A 33 -0.14 11.60 5.22
C GLN A 33 0.45 10.60 4.22
N ALA A 34 0.67 9.35 4.63
CA ALA A 34 1.08 8.28 3.71
C ALA A 34 -0.05 7.98 2.70
N ASP A 35 -1.31 7.99 3.15
CA ASP A 35 -2.47 7.82 2.27
C ASP A 35 -2.58 8.98 1.26
N GLN A 36 -2.39 10.23 1.70
CA GLN A 36 -2.34 11.40 0.81
C GLN A 36 -1.20 11.32 -0.20
N LEU A 37 -0.01 10.89 0.23
CA LEU A 37 1.13 10.68 -0.64
C LEU A 37 0.82 9.63 -1.72
N MET A 38 0.20 8.50 -1.33
CA MET A 38 -0.19 7.45 -2.27
C MET A 38 -1.21 7.95 -3.29
N ALA A 39 -2.26 8.66 -2.86
CA ALA A 39 -3.25 9.24 -3.75
C ALA A 39 -2.62 10.22 -4.76
N ARG A 40 -1.65 11.03 -4.32
CA ARG A 40 -0.90 11.93 -5.22
C ARG A 40 -0.10 11.15 -6.26
N LEU A 41 0.64 10.12 -5.84
CA LEU A 41 1.47 9.30 -6.75
C LEU A 41 0.61 8.48 -7.74
N ASP A 42 -0.60 8.08 -7.34
CA ASP A 42 -1.59 7.49 -8.24
C ASP A 42 -2.02 8.50 -9.33
N ALA A 43 -2.37 9.73 -8.94
CA ALA A 43 -2.76 10.80 -9.87
C ALA A 43 -1.63 11.21 -10.83
N GLU A 44 -0.38 11.13 -10.39
CA GLU A 44 0.82 11.36 -11.21
C GLU A 44 1.16 10.18 -12.14
N GLY A 45 0.41 9.08 -12.11
CA GLY A 45 0.64 7.90 -12.94
C GLY A 45 1.93 7.15 -12.61
N LYS A 46 2.44 7.25 -11.38
CA LYS A 46 3.68 6.58 -10.97
C LYS A 46 3.56 5.06 -11.03
N THR A 47 4.66 4.39 -11.36
CA THR A 47 4.72 2.93 -11.36
C THR A 47 4.70 2.38 -9.92
N PRO A 48 4.34 1.09 -9.72
CA PRO A 48 4.41 0.47 -8.40
C PRO A 48 5.81 0.53 -7.76
N ALA A 49 6.87 0.45 -8.55
CA ALA A 49 8.25 0.57 -8.06
C ALA A 49 8.50 1.98 -7.50
N GLN A 50 8.19 3.02 -8.28
CA GLN A 50 8.33 4.41 -7.86
C GLN A 50 7.52 4.73 -6.60
N LYS A 51 6.31 4.19 -6.48
CA LYS A 51 5.46 4.35 -5.29
C LYS A 51 6.10 3.74 -4.04
N ARG A 52 6.68 2.53 -4.16
CA ARG A 52 7.39 1.88 -3.05
C ARG A 52 8.61 2.68 -2.61
N ASP A 53 9.38 3.22 -3.56
CA ASP A 53 10.57 4.02 -3.24
C ASP A 53 10.20 5.32 -2.54
N ALA A 54 9.14 6.00 -2.99
CA ALA A 54 8.62 7.19 -2.34
C ALA A 54 8.11 6.93 -0.92
N LEU A 55 7.36 5.84 -0.70
CA LEU A 55 6.91 5.44 0.64
C LEU A 55 8.08 5.10 1.57
N ARG A 56 9.10 4.40 1.08
CA ARG A 56 10.32 4.14 1.87
C ARG A 56 10.99 5.44 2.30
N GLY A 57 11.15 6.38 1.37
CA GLY A 57 11.72 7.70 1.69
C GLY A 57 10.89 8.47 2.71
N TYR A 58 9.56 8.46 2.57
CA TYR A 58 8.64 9.10 3.51
C TYR A 58 8.80 8.56 4.94
N PHE A 59 8.74 7.24 5.12
CA PHE A 59 8.84 6.65 6.47
C PHE A 59 10.26 6.71 7.05
N ALA A 60 11.30 6.67 6.22
CA ALA A 60 12.69 6.81 6.69
C ALA A 60 12.99 8.22 7.24
N GLN A 61 12.33 9.25 6.73
CA GLN A 61 12.48 10.64 7.22
C GLN A 61 11.58 10.93 8.44
N LYS A 62 10.57 10.10 8.67
CA LYS A 62 9.62 10.24 9.77
C LYS A 62 10.08 9.53 11.05
N ALA A 63 10.95 8.53 10.92
CA ALA A 63 11.58 7.80 12.03
C ALA A 63 12.66 8.63 12.73
#